data_AF-J6IDG3-F1
#
_entry.id   AF-J6IDG3-F1
#
_cell.length_a   1.000
_cell.length_b   1.000
_cell.length_c   1.000
_cell.angle_alpha   90.00
_cell.angle_beta   90.00
_cell.angle_gamma   90.00
#
_symmetry.space_group_name_H-M   'P 1'
#
loop_
_entity.id
_entity.type
_entity.pdbx_description
1 polymer ?
#
loop_
_entity_poly.entity_id
_entity_poly.type
_entity_poly.pdbx_seq_one_letter_code
_entity_poly.pdbx_strand_id
1 'polypeptide(L)'
;MRSPKTRIALIDYENIGSLEGVSLHDFDKVLFFTGAKQENIKIPVTSLSSAISLRIIPATEVSKNNVDFHLVLELGQLTALAGDTSHFSVISRDKGYDGIIARLKATGISCTRISPALPVPQPVKDKASTMKVMKAKEHDMGYWINRLKLSCASSPKSLPATPKALQNYLSNLTGQKTCSLLNERIKQELISLGFISIYENTLVWNRSLHSPVQKSRRAVLQQVK
;
A
#
# COMPACT_ATOMS: atom_id res chain seq x y z
N MET A 1 -27.01 -4.68 -34.88
CA MET A 1 -26.42 -4.05 -33.67
C MET A 1 -25.68 -5.14 -32.91
N ARG A 2 -24.41 -4.95 -32.56
CA ARG A 2 -23.64 -5.94 -31.79
C ARG A 2 -24.17 -5.89 -30.34
N SER A 3 -24.49 -7.03 -29.75
CA SER A 3 -24.89 -7.12 -28.33
C SER A 3 -23.80 -6.50 -27.43
N PRO A 4 -24.17 -5.90 -26.29
CA PRO A 4 -23.18 -5.33 -25.39
C PRO A 4 -22.23 -6.42 -24.90
N LYS A 5 -20.93 -6.12 -24.90
CA LYS A 5 -19.91 -7.06 -24.42
C LYS A 5 -20.05 -7.27 -22.92
N THR A 6 -19.91 -8.51 -22.47
CA THR A 6 -19.82 -8.82 -21.04
C THR A 6 -18.57 -8.18 -20.44
N ARG A 7 -18.74 -7.42 -19.36
CA ARG A 7 -17.66 -6.70 -18.67
C ARG A 7 -17.16 -7.54 -17.50
N ILE A 8 -15.90 -7.95 -17.55
CA ILE A 8 -15.28 -8.85 -16.58
C ILE A 8 -14.10 -8.14 -15.92
N ALA A 9 -14.15 -7.98 -14.60
CA ALA A 9 -13.05 -7.44 -13.80
C ALA A 9 -12.22 -8.55 -13.14
N LEU A 10 -10.89 -8.42 -13.23
CA LEU A 10 -9.93 -9.19 -12.47
C LEU A 10 -9.20 -8.24 -11.53
N ILE A 11 -9.46 -8.37 -10.23
CA ILE A 11 -9.01 -7.45 -9.20
C ILE A 11 -7.84 -8.06 -8.46
N ASP A 12 -6.69 -7.42 -8.60
CA ASP A 12 -5.49 -7.70 -7.82
C ASP A 12 -5.63 -7.03 -6.45
N TYR A 13 -6.34 -7.70 -5.54
CA TYR A 13 -6.69 -7.15 -4.23
C TYR A 13 -5.48 -7.08 -3.29
N GLU A 14 -4.44 -7.89 -3.52
CA GLU A 14 -3.14 -7.77 -2.85
C GLU A 14 -2.50 -6.42 -3.18
N ASN A 15 -2.50 -6.03 -4.45
CA ASN A 15 -1.88 -4.77 -4.88
C ASN A 15 -2.70 -3.54 -4.51
N ILE A 16 -4.03 -3.58 -4.68
CA ILE A 16 -4.86 -2.39 -4.44
C ILE A 16 -5.19 -2.20 -2.95
N GLY A 17 -5.29 -3.27 -2.16
CA GLY A 17 -5.52 -3.24 -0.71
C GLY A 17 -6.90 -2.75 -0.25
N SER A 18 -7.63 -2.02 -1.09
CA SER A 18 -9.01 -1.61 -0.86
C SER A 18 -9.74 -1.44 -2.20
N LEU A 19 -11.08 -1.44 -2.14
CA LEU A 19 -11.95 -1.17 -3.29
C LEU A 19 -12.28 0.33 -3.44
N GLU A 20 -11.61 1.21 -2.70
CA GLU A 20 -11.88 2.63 -2.78
C GLU A 20 -11.57 3.16 -4.19
N GLY A 21 -12.50 3.91 -4.77
CA GLY A 21 -12.40 4.38 -6.15
C GLY A 21 -12.66 3.31 -7.22
N VAL A 22 -13.10 2.11 -6.83
CA VAL A 22 -13.52 1.04 -7.75
C VAL A 22 -15.04 0.90 -7.71
N SER A 23 -15.69 1.20 -8.83
CA SER A 23 -17.13 0.95 -9.00
C SER A 23 -17.33 -0.47 -9.53
N LEU A 24 -17.84 -1.37 -8.68
CA LEU A 24 -18.13 -2.75 -9.10
C LEU A 24 -19.34 -2.84 -10.02
N HIS A 25 -20.26 -1.87 -9.98
CA HIS A 25 -21.48 -1.80 -10.81
C HIS A 25 -21.21 -1.74 -12.32
N ASP A 26 -19.98 -1.43 -12.70
CA ASP A 26 -19.56 -1.37 -14.10
C ASP A 26 -19.23 -2.75 -14.69
N PHE A 27 -19.32 -3.82 -13.89
CA PHE A 27 -18.95 -5.18 -14.30
C PHE A 27 -20.11 -6.15 -14.12
N ASP A 28 -20.18 -7.14 -15.00
CA ASP A 28 -21.13 -8.25 -14.88
C ASP A 28 -20.52 -9.40 -14.06
N LYS A 29 -19.19 -9.53 -14.12
CA LYS A 29 -18.42 -10.54 -13.39
C LYS A 29 -17.17 -9.92 -12.78
N VAL A 30 -16.89 -10.24 -11.52
CA VAL A 30 -15.70 -9.74 -10.80
C VAL A 30 -14.99 -10.91 -10.10
N LEU A 31 -13.69 -11.02 -10.34
CA LEU A 31 -12.82 -12.02 -9.74
C LEU A 31 -11.80 -11.30 -8.85
N PHE A 32 -11.81 -11.61 -7.56
CA PHE A 32 -10.87 -11.07 -6.59
C PHE A 32 -9.72 -12.05 -6.40
N PHE A 33 -8.48 -11.58 -6.60
CA PHE A 33 -7.28 -12.35 -6.33
C PHE A 33 -6.64 -11.83 -5.04
N THR A 34 -6.42 -12.72 -4.06
CA THR A 34 -5.88 -12.36 -2.75
C THR A 34 -4.61 -13.16 -2.43
N GLY A 35 -3.70 -12.56 -1.65
CA GLY A 35 -2.54 -13.29 -1.14
C GLY A 35 -2.93 -14.33 -0.08
N ALA A 36 -2.08 -15.34 0.13
CA ALA A 36 -2.36 -16.44 1.05
C ALA A 36 -2.58 -16.03 2.52
N LYS A 37 -2.04 -14.88 2.93
CA LYS A 37 -2.22 -14.33 4.29
C LYS A 37 -3.39 -13.33 4.40
N GLN A 38 -4.12 -13.10 3.31
CA GLN A 38 -5.16 -12.08 3.26
C GLN A 38 -6.52 -12.74 3.49
N GLU A 39 -6.89 -12.82 4.77
CA GLU A 39 -8.06 -13.58 5.23
C GLU A 39 -9.40 -12.92 4.90
N ASN A 40 -9.42 -11.60 4.69
CA ASN A 40 -10.66 -10.84 4.55
C ASN A 40 -10.61 -9.82 3.40
N ILE A 41 -11.71 -9.72 2.65
CA ILE A 41 -11.95 -8.68 1.65
C ILE A 41 -13.09 -7.80 2.15
N LYS A 42 -12.85 -6.49 2.20
CA LYS A 42 -13.90 -5.52 2.54
C LYS A 42 -14.62 -5.10 1.26
N ILE A 43 -15.77 -5.72 1.01
CA ILE A 43 -16.65 -5.36 -0.10
C ILE A 43 -17.82 -4.54 0.47
N PRO A 44 -17.95 -3.25 0.11
CA PRO A 44 -19.09 -2.45 0.54
C PRO A 44 -20.39 -3.07 0.02
N VAL A 45 -21.40 -3.19 0.88
CA VAL A 45 -22.71 -3.74 0.49
C VAL A 45 -23.35 -2.91 -0.63
N THR A 46 -23.09 -1.59 -0.66
CA THR A 46 -23.52 -0.68 -1.72
C THR A 46 -22.90 -0.99 -3.09
N SER A 47 -21.82 -1.76 -3.14
CA SER A 47 -21.16 -2.21 -4.36
C SER A 47 -21.72 -3.53 -4.89
N LEU A 48 -22.64 -4.16 -4.16
CA LEU A 48 -23.27 -5.42 -4.53
C LEU A 48 -24.62 -5.15 -5.21
N SER A 49 -24.74 -5.53 -6.47
CA SER A 49 -26.04 -5.64 -7.15
C SER A 49 -26.40 -7.11 -7.32
N SER A 50 -27.70 -7.44 -7.37
CA SER A 50 -28.17 -8.82 -7.54
C SER A 50 -27.77 -9.45 -8.89
N ALA A 51 -27.30 -8.63 -9.84
CA ALA A 51 -26.90 -9.06 -11.18
C ALA A 51 -25.39 -9.36 -11.29
N ILE A 52 -24.58 -9.02 -10.28
CA ILE A 52 -23.13 -9.16 -10.32
C ILE A 52 -22.70 -10.57 -9.87
N SER A 53 -21.88 -11.24 -10.70
CA SER A 53 -21.23 -12.51 -10.34
C SER A 53 -19.88 -12.24 -9.67
N LEU A 54 -19.74 -12.58 -8.39
CA LEU A 54 -18.48 -12.45 -7.64
C LEU A 54 -17.79 -13.79 -7.39
N ARG A 55 -16.47 -13.83 -7.54
CA ARG A 55 -15.62 -14.96 -7.15
C ARG A 55 -14.38 -14.48 -6.43
N ILE A 56 -14.00 -15.15 -5.35
CA ILE A 56 -12.74 -14.91 -4.63
C ILE A 56 -11.80 -16.08 -4.95
N ILE A 57 -10.56 -15.77 -5.32
CA ILE A 57 -9.51 -16.70 -5.72
C ILE A 57 -8.28 -16.41 -4.86
N PRO A 58 -8.15 -17.07 -3.70
CA PRO A 58 -6.98 -16.92 -2.85
C PRO A 58 -5.78 -17.67 -3.44
N ALA A 59 -4.60 -17.07 -3.37
CA ALA A 59 -3.35 -17.78 -3.50
C ALA A 59 -3.20 -18.76 -2.33
N THR A 60 -2.80 -20.00 -2.61
CA THR A 60 -2.65 -21.04 -1.57
C THR A 60 -1.32 -20.94 -0.83
N GLU A 61 -0.29 -20.37 -1.47
CA GLU A 61 1.05 -20.28 -0.95
C GLU A 61 1.59 -18.85 -0.95
N VAL A 62 2.54 -18.59 -0.05
CA VAL A 62 3.24 -17.30 0.04
C VAL A 62 4.47 -17.38 -0.85
N SER A 63 4.36 -16.84 -2.06
CA SER A 63 5.49 -16.70 -2.98
C SER A 63 5.43 -15.37 -3.71
N LYS A 64 6.58 -14.90 -4.19
CA LYS A 64 6.67 -13.63 -4.90
C LYS A 64 5.87 -13.72 -6.21
N ASN A 65 5.03 -12.72 -6.48
CA ASN A 65 4.19 -12.60 -7.67
C ASN A 65 3.13 -13.72 -7.79
N ASN A 66 2.80 -14.43 -6.70
CA ASN A 66 1.88 -15.58 -6.80
C ASN A 66 0.48 -15.17 -7.28
N VAL A 67 -0.03 -14.07 -6.73
CA VAL A 67 -1.33 -13.49 -7.10
C VAL A 67 -1.32 -13.10 -8.58
N ASP A 68 -0.24 -12.46 -9.05
CA ASP A 68 -0.08 -12.07 -10.46
C ASP A 68 -0.16 -13.27 -11.40
N PHE A 69 0.49 -14.39 -11.05
CA PHE A 69 0.46 -15.61 -11.87
C PHE A 69 -0.94 -16.22 -11.94
N HIS A 70 -1.66 -16.29 -10.82
CA HIS A 70 -3.04 -16.78 -10.80
C HIS A 70 -3.97 -15.86 -11.61
N LEU A 71 -3.80 -14.55 -11.49
CA LEU A 71 -4.57 -13.57 -12.24
C LEU A 71 -4.33 -13.70 -13.75
N VAL A 72 -3.08 -13.77 -14.18
CA VAL A 72 -2.73 -13.92 -15.60
C VAL A 72 -3.20 -15.26 -16.16
N LEU A 73 -3.12 -16.35 -15.38
CA LEU A 73 -3.64 -17.66 -15.77
C LEU A 73 -5.15 -17.60 -16.04
N GLU A 74 -5.92 -17.06 -15.09
CA GLU A 74 -7.38 -16.94 -15.23
C GLU A 74 -7.75 -15.99 -16.39
N LEU A 75 -7.01 -14.87 -16.56
CA LEU A 75 -7.19 -13.97 -17.70
C LEU A 75 -6.99 -14.73 -19.03
N GLY A 76 -5.92 -15.53 -19.13
CA GLY A 76 -5.66 -16.37 -20.30
C GLY A 76 -6.81 -17.34 -20.59
N GLN A 77 -7.30 -18.05 -19.58
CA GLN A 77 -8.42 -18.98 -19.71
C GLN A 77 -9.71 -18.28 -20.15
N LEU A 78 -10.05 -17.14 -19.52
CA LEU A 78 -11.26 -16.38 -19.86
C LEU A 78 -11.20 -15.80 -21.26
N THR A 79 -10.04 -15.29 -21.67
CA THR A 79 -9.87 -14.74 -23.04
C THR A 79 -9.93 -15.84 -24.09
N ALA A 80 -9.44 -17.05 -23.80
CA ALA A 80 -9.56 -18.20 -24.69
C ALA A 80 -11.02 -18.68 -24.84
N LEU A 81 -11.81 -18.63 -23.76
CA LEU A 81 -13.21 -19.08 -23.75
C LEU A 81 -14.18 -18.05 -24.35
N ALA A 82 -14.03 -16.78 -23.99
CA ALA A 82 -14.98 -15.73 -24.39
C ALA A 82 -14.53 -14.95 -25.63
N GLY A 83 -13.24 -14.95 -25.97
CA GLY A 83 -12.74 -14.24 -27.15
C GLY A 83 -13.13 -12.77 -27.17
N ASP A 84 -13.77 -12.34 -28.27
CA ASP A 84 -14.14 -10.94 -28.50
C ASP A 84 -15.53 -10.54 -27.98
N THR A 85 -16.27 -11.47 -27.36
CA THR A 85 -17.61 -11.21 -26.79
C THR A 85 -17.54 -10.50 -25.44
N SER A 86 -16.35 -10.39 -24.85
CA SER A 86 -16.14 -9.80 -23.53
C SER A 86 -15.14 -8.64 -23.57
N HIS A 87 -15.25 -7.76 -22.58
CA HIS A 87 -14.25 -6.78 -22.21
C HIS A 87 -13.64 -7.17 -20.86
N PHE A 88 -12.32 -7.23 -20.81
CA PHE A 88 -11.57 -7.57 -19.61
C PHE A 88 -10.93 -6.34 -18.99
N SER A 89 -11.09 -6.16 -17.69
CA SER A 89 -10.45 -5.08 -16.95
C SER A 89 -9.59 -5.65 -15.84
N VAL A 90 -8.27 -5.49 -15.93
CA VAL A 90 -7.35 -5.78 -14.84
C VAL A 90 -7.31 -4.57 -13.92
N ILE A 91 -7.74 -4.73 -12.68
CA ILE A 91 -7.75 -3.67 -11.66
C ILE A 91 -6.53 -3.85 -10.77
N SER A 92 -5.45 -3.13 -11.10
CA SER A 92 -4.18 -3.16 -10.38
C SER A 92 -3.38 -1.87 -10.61
N ARG A 93 -2.60 -1.45 -9.61
CA ARG A 93 -1.62 -0.37 -9.74
C ARG A 93 -0.30 -0.88 -10.35
N ASP A 94 -0.09 -2.20 -10.42
CA ASP A 94 1.09 -2.76 -11.05
C ASP A 94 1.04 -2.58 -12.57
N LYS A 95 2.14 -2.05 -13.12
CA LYS A 95 2.36 -1.90 -14.56
C LYS A 95 2.87 -3.20 -15.20
N GLY A 96 3.22 -4.21 -14.41
CA GLY A 96 3.63 -5.53 -14.89
C GLY A 96 2.60 -6.17 -15.85
N TYR A 97 1.32 -5.85 -15.69
CA TYR A 97 0.24 -6.32 -16.55
C TYR A 97 0.16 -5.60 -17.92
N ASP A 98 0.78 -4.43 -18.09
CA ASP A 98 0.63 -3.63 -19.32
C ASP A 98 1.12 -4.39 -20.57
N GLY A 99 2.17 -5.20 -20.43
CA GLY A 99 2.71 -6.01 -21.51
C GLY A 99 1.74 -7.09 -22.02
N ILE A 100 1.12 -7.85 -21.10
CA ILE A 100 0.15 -8.89 -21.48
C ILE A 100 -1.14 -8.26 -22.05
N ILE A 101 -1.57 -7.14 -21.49
CA ILE A 101 -2.74 -6.40 -21.99
C ILE A 101 -2.49 -5.88 -23.41
N ALA A 102 -1.31 -5.34 -23.70
CA ALA A 102 -0.95 -4.91 -25.05
C ALA A 102 -0.95 -6.09 -26.03
N ARG A 103 -0.43 -7.26 -25.64
CA ARG A 103 -0.45 -8.48 -26.45
C ARG A 103 -1.88 -8.92 -26.77
N LEU A 104 -2.78 -8.93 -25.77
CA LEU A 104 -4.19 -9.27 -25.93
C LEU A 104 -4.92 -8.29 -26.87
N LYS A 105 -4.69 -6.99 -26.72
CA LYS A 105 -5.23 -5.98 -27.65
C LYS A 105 -4.77 -6.22 -29.08
N ALA A 106 -3.48 -6.53 -29.27
CA ALA A 106 -2.92 -6.82 -30.58
C ALA A 106 -3.49 -8.10 -31.22
N THR A 107 -4.07 -9.02 -30.43
CA THR A 107 -4.80 -10.20 -30.94
C THR A 107 -6.30 -9.96 -31.06
N GLY A 108 -6.78 -8.71 -30.97
CA GLY A 108 -8.20 -8.37 -31.10
C GLY A 108 -9.03 -8.54 -29.82
N ILE A 109 -8.40 -8.91 -28.70
CA ILE A 109 -9.09 -9.08 -27.42
C ILE A 109 -9.21 -7.73 -26.72
N SER A 110 -10.42 -7.39 -26.28
CA SER A 110 -10.68 -6.13 -25.59
C SER A 110 -10.28 -6.25 -24.13
N CYS A 111 -9.12 -5.70 -23.77
CA CYS A 111 -8.60 -5.74 -22.41
C CYS A 111 -8.03 -4.37 -22.00
N THR A 112 -8.23 -3.93 -20.75
CA THR A 112 -7.67 -2.67 -20.22
C THR A 112 -7.13 -2.85 -18.81
N ARG A 113 -6.20 -1.98 -18.41
CA ARG A 113 -5.82 -1.84 -16.99
C ARG A 113 -6.51 -0.63 -16.40
N ILE A 114 -7.15 -0.82 -15.26
CA ILE A 114 -7.68 0.25 -14.43
C ILE A 114 -6.75 0.35 -13.23
N SER A 115 -6.13 1.51 -13.04
CA SER A 115 -5.37 1.82 -11.83
C SER A 115 -6.27 2.65 -10.93
N PRO A 116 -6.83 2.07 -9.84
CA PRO A 116 -7.63 2.86 -8.91
C PRO A 116 -6.78 4.00 -8.36
N ALA A 117 -7.38 5.17 -8.25
CA ALA A 117 -6.76 6.26 -7.52
C ALA A 117 -6.42 5.76 -6.11
N LEU A 118 -5.29 6.22 -5.56
CA LEU A 118 -5.10 6.07 -4.13
C LEU A 118 -6.29 6.76 -3.45
N PRO A 119 -6.78 6.22 -2.32
CA PRO A 119 -7.68 6.94 -1.43
C PRO A 119 -7.22 8.40 -1.38
N VAL A 120 -8.10 9.33 -1.76
CA VAL A 120 -7.78 10.75 -1.60
C VAL A 120 -7.46 10.90 -0.12
N PRO A 121 -6.25 11.33 0.28
CA PRO A 121 -6.01 11.65 1.67
C PRO A 121 -7.10 12.66 2.04
N GLN A 122 -7.98 12.30 2.97
CA GLN A 122 -8.84 13.30 3.59
C GLN A 122 -7.92 14.46 3.98
N PRO A 123 -8.27 15.71 3.63
CA PRO A 123 -7.34 16.81 3.75
C PRO A 123 -6.96 17.00 5.22
N VAL A 124 -5.81 16.46 5.60
CA VAL A 124 -4.89 17.22 6.43
C VAL A 124 -4.23 18.18 5.45
N LYS A 125 -4.58 19.45 5.58
CA LYS A 125 -3.87 20.61 5.00
C LYS A 125 -2.36 20.28 5.06
N ASP A 126 -1.59 20.24 3.97
CA ASP A 126 -1.35 21.30 3.00
C ASP A 126 -0.70 20.76 1.70
N LYS A 127 -0.83 21.56 0.64
CA LYS A 127 -0.58 21.22 -0.77
C LYS A 127 0.89 21.37 -1.20
N ALA A 128 1.17 20.65 -2.30
CA ALA A 128 2.13 20.95 -3.38
C ALA A 128 3.62 20.70 -3.08
N SER A 129 4.46 20.16 -3.98
CA SER A 129 4.37 20.09 -5.44
C SER A 129 5.17 18.90 -5.98
N THR A 130 4.67 18.31 -7.06
CA THR A 130 5.31 17.30 -7.90
C THR A 130 6.55 17.86 -8.62
N MET A 131 7.68 17.16 -8.58
CA MET A 131 8.60 17.07 -9.73
C MET A 131 9.27 15.69 -9.80
N LYS A 132 9.62 15.34 -11.03
CA LYS A 132 9.80 14.01 -11.62
C LYS A 132 11.28 13.60 -11.58
N VAL A 133 11.52 12.28 -11.55
CA VAL A 133 12.66 11.53 -12.15
C VAL A 133 13.71 10.89 -11.21
N MET A 134 13.85 9.57 -11.41
CA MET A 134 15.02 8.67 -11.31
C MET A 134 15.18 7.70 -10.11
N LYS A 135 15.60 6.48 -10.50
CA LYS A 135 15.70 5.23 -9.74
C LYS A 135 16.68 5.29 -8.57
N ALA A 136 16.18 5.00 -7.37
CA ALA A 136 16.74 4.12 -6.35
C ALA A 136 15.53 3.66 -5.50
N LYS A 137 15.60 2.58 -4.72
CA LYS A 137 14.51 2.29 -3.76
C LYS A 137 14.46 3.43 -2.74
N GLU A 138 13.67 4.47 -3.03
CA GLU A 138 13.40 5.56 -2.09
C GLU A 138 12.49 4.99 -1.01
N HIS A 139 13.14 4.52 0.05
CA HIS A 139 12.47 4.27 1.31
C HIS A 139 11.87 5.59 1.78
N ASP A 140 10.55 5.64 1.87
CA ASP A 140 9.85 6.79 2.39
C ASP A 140 10.15 7.03 3.88
N MET A 141 9.73 8.19 4.37
CA MET A 141 9.77 8.55 5.79
C MET A 141 9.25 7.44 6.71
N GLY A 142 8.15 6.78 6.32
CA GLY A 142 7.47 5.77 7.12
C GLY A 142 8.32 4.51 7.32
N TYR A 143 9.02 4.07 6.27
CA TYR A 143 9.98 2.99 6.34
C TYR A 143 11.09 3.27 7.35
N TRP A 144 11.70 4.47 7.30
CA TRP A 144 12.79 4.82 8.20
C TRP A 144 12.34 4.92 9.65
N ILE A 145 11.16 5.50 9.88
CA ILE A 145 10.56 5.56 11.21
C ILE A 145 10.29 4.14 11.74
N ASN A 146 9.73 3.25 10.91
CA ASN A 146 9.46 1.88 11.34
C ASN A 146 10.75 1.11 11.65
N ARG A 147 11.79 1.29 10.82
CA ARG A 147 13.11 0.71 11.06
C ARG A 147 13.73 1.20 12.37
N LEU A 148 13.64 2.50 12.66
CA LEU A 148 14.14 3.11 13.90
C LEU A 148 13.36 2.62 15.13
N LYS A 149 12.03 2.46 15.01
CA LYS A 149 11.21 1.82 16.05
C LYS A 149 11.71 0.40 16.33
N LEU A 150 11.92 -0.42 15.31
CA LEU A 150 12.42 -1.80 15.48
C LEU A 150 13.82 -1.84 16.10
N SER A 151 14.72 -0.92 15.74
CA SER A 151 16.04 -0.78 16.36
C SER A 151 15.97 -0.35 17.82
N CYS A 152 14.98 0.47 18.22
CA CYS A 152 14.75 0.84 19.61
C CYS A 152 14.37 -0.36 20.49
N ALA A 153 13.60 -1.30 19.94
CA ALA A 153 13.26 -2.54 20.63
C ALA A 153 14.41 -3.57 20.62
N SER A 154 15.09 -3.74 19.49
CA SER A 154 15.99 -4.88 19.25
C SER A 154 17.44 -4.60 19.62
N SER A 155 17.90 -3.35 19.50
CA SER A 155 19.31 -2.98 19.68
C SER A 155 19.47 -1.60 20.35
N PRO A 156 18.97 -1.42 21.59
CA PRO A 156 18.93 -0.12 22.24
C PRO A 156 20.30 0.47 22.58
N LYS A 157 21.35 -0.37 22.66
CA LYS A 157 22.73 0.06 22.93
C LYS A 157 23.43 0.69 21.72
N SER A 158 22.92 0.45 20.50
CA SER A 158 23.48 1.00 19.26
C SER A 158 22.79 2.27 18.80
N LEU A 159 21.86 2.80 19.60
CA LEU A 159 21.13 4.02 19.30
C LEU A 159 21.90 5.27 19.72
N PRO A 160 21.79 6.38 18.96
CA PRO A 160 22.47 7.62 19.29
C PRO A 160 21.93 8.21 20.60
N ALA A 161 22.82 8.70 21.46
CA ALA A 161 22.50 9.28 22.76
C ALA A 161 22.63 10.81 22.82
N THR A 162 23.05 11.45 21.73
CA THR A 162 23.15 12.91 21.61
C THR A 162 22.51 13.41 20.32
N PRO A 163 22.06 14.69 20.25
CA PRO A 163 21.44 15.24 19.05
C PRO A 163 22.36 15.19 17.81
N LYS A 164 23.66 15.47 18.00
CA LYS A 164 24.67 15.42 16.92
C LYS A 164 24.92 14.00 16.44
N ALA A 165 24.96 13.03 17.37
CA ALA A 165 25.06 11.61 17.01
C ALA A 165 23.82 11.13 16.23
N LEU A 166 22.62 11.59 16.60
CA LEU A 166 21.39 11.28 15.84
C LEU A 166 21.46 11.79 14.41
N GLN A 167 21.96 13.01 14.22
CA GLN A 167 22.05 13.60 12.89
C GLN A 167 22.97 12.78 11.96
N ASN A 168 24.15 12.38 12.46
CA ASN A 168 25.07 11.51 11.74
C ASN A 168 24.52 10.09 11.53
N TYR A 169 23.79 9.58 12.52
CA TYR A 169 23.13 8.28 12.43
C TYR A 169 22.07 8.28 11.33
N LEU A 170 21.25 9.33 11.24
CA LEU A 170 20.24 9.49 10.20
C LEU A 170 20.87 9.65 8.82
N SER A 171 21.94 10.43 8.67
CA SER A 171 22.63 10.55 7.37
C SER A 171 23.17 9.22 6.86
N ASN A 172 23.78 8.42 7.75
CA ASN A 172 24.27 7.09 7.40
C ASN A 172 23.14 6.11 7.11
N LEU A 173 22.04 6.21 7.86
CA LEU A 173 20.90 5.31 7.73
C LEU A 173 20.13 5.57 6.44
N THR A 174 19.84 6.83 6.12
CA THR A 174 19.05 7.23 4.94
C THR A 174 19.89 7.43 3.69
N GLY A 175 21.22 7.49 3.82
CA GLY A 175 22.13 7.85 2.73
C GLY A 175 22.04 9.33 2.33
N GLN A 176 21.34 10.16 3.09
CA GLN A 176 21.17 11.59 2.80
C GLN A 176 22.15 12.47 3.57
N LYS A 177 22.36 13.70 3.08
CA LYS A 177 23.15 14.72 3.79
C LYS A 177 22.60 14.96 5.21
N THR A 178 23.49 15.28 6.14
CA THR A 178 23.22 15.48 7.57
C THR A 178 22.07 16.45 7.88
N CYS A 179 21.88 17.50 7.06
CA CYS A 179 20.78 18.48 7.20
C CYS A 179 19.67 18.33 6.14
N SER A 180 19.41 17.13 5.64
CA SER A 180 18.36 16.94 4.64
C SER A 180 16.95 17.15 5.23
N LEU A 181 16.02 17.63 4.41
CA LEU A 181 14.60 17.77 4.78
C LEU A 181 13.99 16.44 5.24
N LEU A 182 14.46 15.30 4.70
CA LEU A 182 14.03 13.98 5.14
C LEU A 182 14.48 13.72 6.59
N ASN A 183 15.76 13.93 6.91
CA ASN A 183 16.30 13.64 8.24
C ASN A 183 15.68 14.54 9.31
N GLU A 184 15.44 15.82 9.00
CA GLU A 184 14.73 16.72 9.91
C GLU A 184 13.27 16.30 10.11
N ARG A 185 12.58 15.87 9.05
CA ARG A 185 11.22 15.32 9.18
C ARG A 185 11.21 14.04 10.03
N ILE A 186 12.16 13.11 9.85
CA ILE A 186 12.25 11.88 10.66
C ILE A 186 12.42 12.24 12.13
N LYS A 187 13.34 13.17 12.42
CA LYS A 187 13.59 13.66 13.78
C LYS A 187 12.34 14.28 14.41
N GLN A 188 11.66 15.18 13.71
CA GLN A 188 10.44 15.82 14.22
C GLN A 188 9.32 14.81 14.46
N GLU A 189 9.15 13.84 13.57
CA GLU A 189 8.14 12.80 13.73
C GLU A 189 8.43 11.87 14.91
N LEU A 190 9.70 11.52 15.16
CA LEU A 190 10.09 10.76 16.35
C LEU A 190 9.83 11.52 17.65
N ILE A 191 9.99 12.86 17.64
CA ILE A 191 9.66 13.72 18.79
C ILE A 191 8.14 13.78 18.99
N SER A 192 7.39 14.06 17.92
CA SER A 192 5.92 14.12 17.90
C SER A 192 5.28 12.83 18.43
N LEU A 193 5.79 11.68 17.98
CA LEU A 193 5.36 10.37 18.43
C LEU A 193 5.89 9.98 19.82
N GLY A 194 6.75 10.81 20.42
CA GLY A 194 7.31 10.60 21.76
C GLY A 194 8.37 9.50 21.85
N PHE A 195 8.88 9.00 20.72
CA PHE A 195 9.94 7.97 20.67
C PHE A 195 11.31 8.53 21.07
N ILE A 196 11.54 9.82 20.85
CA ILE A 196 12.74 10.51 21.33
C ILE A 196 12.38 11.79 22.09
N SER A 197 13.19 12.13 23.07
CA SER A 197 13.17 13.43 23.75
C SER A 197 14.56 14.02 23.68
N ILE A 198 14.65 15.27 23.23
CA ILE A 198 15.91 15.98 23.06
C ILE A 198 15.99 17.08 24.12
N TYR A 199 17.03 16.99 24.93
CA TYR A 199 17.51 18.03 25.85
C TYR A 199 18.81 18.60 25.27
N GLU A 200 19.29 19.74 25.80
CA GLU A 200 20.39 20.52 25.22
C GLU A 200 21.55 19.68 24.69
N ASN A 201 22.03 18.70 25.48
CA ASN A 201 23.10 17.79 25.07
C ASN A 201 22.73 16.30 25.06
N THR A 202 21.50 15.94 25.43
CA THR A 202 21.12 14.55 25.67
C THR A 202 19.90 14.17 24.84
N LEU A 203 19.98 13.00 24.20
CA LEU A 203 18.87 12.40 23.49
C LEU A 203 18.46 11.11 24.18
N VAL A 204 17.18 11.03 24.57
CA VAL A 204 16.61 9.87 25.27
C VAL A 204 15.61 9.18 24.36
N TRP A 205 15.74 7.86 24.21
CA TRP A 205 14.77 7.02 23.49
C TRP A 205 13.72 6.46 24.46
N ASN A 206 12.45 6.75 24.20
CA ASN A 206 11.34 6.24 25.01
C ASN A 206 10.95 4.83 24.55
N ARG A 207 11.39 3.83 25.33
CA ARG A 207 11.23 2.40 25.01
C ARG A 207 9.84 1.85 25.34
N SER A 208 9.06 2.57 26.15
CA SER A 208 7.75 2.11 26.66
C SER A 208 6.63 2.19 25.62
N LEU A 209 6.87 2.85 24.48
CA LEU A 209 5.89 2.99 23.39
C LEU A 209 5.87 1.79 22.42
N HIS A 210 6.63 0.72 22.70
CA HIS A 210 6.68 -0.50 21.90
C HIS A 210 5.71 -1.61 22.34
N SER A 211 4.85 -1.36 23.34
CA SER A 211 3.84 -2.33 23.77
C SER A 211 2.48 -2.04 23.11
N PRO A 212 1.85 -3.02 22.42
CA PRO A 212 0.49 -2.87 21.89
C PRO A 212 -0.59 -2.63 22.96
N VAL A 213 -0.25 -2.71 24.26
CA VAL A 213 -1.24 -2.85 25.35
C VAL A 213 -1.56 -1.54 26.10
N GLN A 214 -0.89 -0.41 25.84
CA GLN A 214 -1.07 0.79 26.68
C GLN A 214 -1.85 1.95 26.05
N LYS A 215 -2.64 1.70 25.00
CA LYS A 215 -3.61 2.72 24.51
C LYS A 215 -4.76 3.02 25.49
N SER A 216 -4.91 2.27 26.57
CA SER A 216 -6.02 2.45 27.53
C SER A 216 -5.68 3.22 28.81
N ARG A 217 -4.47 3.77 28.98
CA ARG A 217 -4.13 4.54 30.21
C ARG A 217 -4.08 6.05 30.05
N ARG A 218 -4.10 6.59 28.83
CA ARG A 218 -4.07 8.05 28.62
C ARG A 218 -5.45 8.71 28.63
N ALA A 219 -6.53 7.93 28.61
CA ALA A 219 -7.91 8.44 28.69
C ALA A 219 -8.42 8.64 30.14
N VAL A 220 -7.70 8.18 31.18
CA VAL A 220 -8.19 8.21 32.57
C VAL A 220 -7.49 9.29 33.44
N LEU A 221 -6.43 9.94 32.95
CA LEU A 221 -5.68 10.93 33.74
C LEU A 221 -6.00 12.40 33.40
N GLN A 222 -7.03 12.68 32.58
CA GLN A 222 -7.46 14.04 32.26
C GLN A 222 -8.78 14.46 32.93
N GLN A 223 -9.23 13.72 33.95
CA GLN A 223 -10.38 14.08 34.78
C GLN A 223 -10.07 14.30 36.27
N VAL A 224 -8.80 14.32 36.69
CA VAL A 224 -8.46 14.71 38.06
C VAL A 224 -7.24 15.63 38.07
N LYS A 225 -7.46 16.91 37.77
CA LYS A 225 -7.03 18.08 38.55
C LYS A 225 -7.46 19.37 37.86
#